data_AF-A0A8T2YRI7-F1
#
_entry.id   AF-A0A8T2YRI7-F1
#
_cell.length_a   1.000
_cell.length_b   1.000
_cell.length_c   1.000
_cell.angle_alpha   90.00
_cell.angle_beta   90.00
_cell.angle_gamma   90.00
#
_symmetry.space_group_name_H-M   'P 1'
#
loop_
_entity.id
_entity.type
_entity.pdbx_description
1 polymer ?
#
loop_
_entity_poly.entity_id
_entity_poly.type
_entity_poly.pdbx_seq_one_letter_code
_entity_poly.pdbx_strand_id
1 'polypeptide(L)'
;MSLNLLLLSLLLLSASTIAFFDEDCVYTLYMRTGSIIKGGTDSIISVRLYDMYGDYVGVSNIEAWGGLLEPGHDYFERGNLDIFSGRAPCLSSPVCALNLTSDGSGSGHG
;
A
#
# COMPACT_ATOMS: atom_id res chain seq x y z
N MET A 1 -0.98 -3.71 52.68
CA MET A 1 -1.07 -2.58 51.71
C MET A 1 0.07 -2.60 50.68
N SER A 2 1.33 -2.83 51.09
CA SER A 2 2.50 -2.80 50.20
C SER A 2 2.54 -3.93 49.15
N LEU A 3 2.13 -5.16 49.48
CA LEU A 3 2.15 -6.31 48.54
C LEU A 3 1.18 -6.14 47.35
N ASN A 4 0.00 -5.56 47.59
CA ASN A 4 -0.99 -5.27 46.54
C ASN A 4 -0.52 -4.15 45.61
N LEU A 5 0.22 -3.17 46.13
CA LEU A 5 0.78 -2.07 45.34
C LEU A 5 1.93 -2.56 44.45
N LEU A 6 2.75 -3.47 44.96
CA LEU A 6 3.80 -4.15 44.20
C LEU A 6 3.20 -5.00 43.07
N LEU A 7 2.18 -5.82 43.37
CA LEU A 7 1.51 -6.64 42.37
C LEU A 7 0.83 -5.80 41.27
N LEU A 8 0.19 -4.69 41.66
CA LEU A 8 -0.40 -3.74 40.72
C LEU A 8 0.67 -3.09 39.83
N SER A 9 1.83 -2.74 40.39
CA SER A 9 2.95 -2.19 39.61
C SER A 9 3.54 -3.21 38.61
N LEU A 10 3.67 -4.48 38.99
CA LEU A 10 4.12 -5.54 38.07
C LEU A 10 3.10 -5.79 36.94
N LEU A 11 1.79 -5.76 37.23
CA LEU A 11 0.73 -5.85 36.22
C LEU A 11 0.79 -4.69 35.23
N LEU A 12 0.99 -3.47 35.72
CA LEU A 12 1.15 -2.28 34.88
C LEU A 12 2.42 -2.31 34.02
N LEU A 13 3.54 -2.83 34.56
CA LEU A 13 4.78 -3.06 33.78
C LEU A 13 4.60 -4.15 32.71
N SER A 14 3.83 -5.21 33.00
CA SER A 14 3.57 -6.26 32.01
C SER A 14 2.71 -5.77 30.84
N ALA A 15 1.81 -4.80 31.07
CA ALA A 15 1.02 -4.18 30.02
C ALA A 15 1.84 -3.23 29.11
N SER A 16 3.02 -2.78 29.54
CA SER A 16 3.81 -1.79 28.79
C SER A 16 4.71 -2.38 27.70
N THR A 17 4.77 -3.72 27.55
CA THR A 17 5.75 -4.39 26.67
C THR A 17 5.18 -5.05 25.42
N ILE A 18 3.90 -4.84 25.09
CA ILE A 18 3.42 -5.20 23.75
C ILE A 18 3.77 -4.06 22.78
N ALA A 19 5.07 -3.88 22.54
CA ALA A 19 5.54 -3.18 21.35
C ALA A 19 5.28 -4.10 20.17
N PHE A 20 4.12 -3.96 19.52
CA PHE A 20 3.94 -4.48 18.17
C PHE A 20 4.98 -3.75 17.32
N PHE A 21 6.09 -4.42 17.02
CA PHE A 21 6.84 -4.12 15.81
C PHE A 21 5.86 -4.41 14.68
N ASP A 22 5.16 -3.36 14.22
CA ASP A 22 4.49 -3.40 12.93
C ASP A 22 5.62 -3.44 11.91
N GLU A 23 6.08 -4.65 11.60
CA GLU A 23 7.07 -4.87 10.56
C GLU A 23 6.39 -4.47 9.25
N ASP A 24 6.50 -3.19 8.91
CA ASP A 24 6.06 -2.68 7.62
C ASP A 24 6.86 -3.36 6.51
N CYS A 25 6.16 -3.91 5.53
CA CYS A 25 6.74 -4.38 4.30
C CYS A 25 6.85 -3.23 3.29
N VAL A 26 7.88 -3.28 2.45
CA VAL A 26 7.97 -2.42 1.27
C VAL A 26 7.37 -3.16 0.08
N TYR A 27 6.40 -2.52 -0.56
CA TYR A 27 5.77 -3.01 -1.76
C TYR A 27 6.16 -2.11 -2.92
N THR A 28 6.72 -2.70 -3.97
CA THR A 28 7.12 -1.97 -5.18
C THR A 28 6.33 -2.50 -6.38
N LEU A 29 5.65 -1.59 -7.09
CA LEU A 29 4.89 -1.89 -8.30
C LEU A 29 5.57 -1.27 -9.51
N TYR A 30 5.81 -2.10 -10.53
CA TYR A 30 6.26 -1.68 -11.84
C TYR A 30 5.07 -1.81 -12.80
N MET A 31 4.56 -0.68 -13.28
CA MET A 31 3.36 -0.63 -14.10
C MET A 31 3.71 -0.17 -15.50
N ARG A 32 3.49 -1.04 -16.49
CA ARG A 32 3.64 -0.68 -17.90
C ARG A 32 2.27 -0.41 -18.50
N THR A 33 2.03 0.85 -18.85
CA THR A 33 0.84 1.23 -19.60
C THR A 33 0.96 0.76 -21.05
N GLY A 34 -0.13 0.22 -21.60
CA GLY A 34 -0.19 -0.23 -22.98
C GLY A 34 0.11 0.92 -23.97
N SER A 35 0.61 0.58 -25.16
CA SER A 35 0.96 1.56 -26.19
C SER A 35 -0.16 1.83 -27.21
N ILE A 36 -1.37 1.30 -26.98
CA ILE A 36 -2.51 1.50 -27.88
C ILE A 36 -3.00 2.96 -27.81
N ILE A 37 -3.69 3.41 -28.87
CA ILE A 37 -4.33 4.73 -28.85
C ILE A 37 -5.34 4.77 -27.68
N LYS A 38 -5.27 5.83 -26.87
CA LYS A 38 -6.00 5.98 -25.61
C LYS A 38 -5.68 4.90 -24.56
N GLY A 39 -4.44 4.42 -24.54
CA GLY A 39 -3.98 3.44 -23.55
C GLY A 39 -3.65 4.02 -22.17
N GLY A 40 -3.51 5.34 -22.04
CA GLY A 40 -3.19 6.03 -20.78
C GLY A 40 -4.39 6.71 -20.13
N THR A 41 -4.21 7.25 -18.91
CA THR A 41 -5.30 7.84 -18.12
C THR A 41 -4.80 8.79 -17.04
N ASP A 42 -5.57 9.85 -16.74
CA ASP A 42 -5.31 10.74 -15.58
C ASP A 42 -6.24 10.40 -14.39
N SER A 43 -6.82 9.19 -14.37
CA SER A 43 -7.67 8.74 -13.26
C SER A 43 -6.85 8.50 -12.00
N ILE A 44 -7.52 8.56 -10.84
CA ILE A 44 -6.94 8.02 -9.62
C ILE A 44 -6.95 6.50 -9.73
N ILE A 45 -5.75 5.92 -9.69
CA ILE A 45 -5.55 4.47 -9.71
C ILE A 45 -5.36 3.97 -8.28
N SER A 46 -6.18 2.97 -7.92
CA SER A 46 -6.11 2.27 -6.64
C SER A 46 -5.73 0.80 -6.84
N VAL A 47 -5.01 0.25 -5.86
CA VAL A 47 -4.54 -1.14 -5.87
C VAL A 47 -4.94 -1.83 -4.58
N ARG A 48 -5.35 -3.10 -4.69
CA ARG A 48 -5.36 -4.04 -3.56
C ARG A 48 -4.53 -5.26 -3.90
N LEU A 49 -3.59 -5.60 -3.02
CA LEU A 49 -2.77 -6.81 -3.08
C LEU A 49 -3.31 -7.80 -2.06
N TYR A 50 -3.60 -9.02 -2.50
CA TYR A 50 -4.20 -10.06 -1.66
C TYR A 50 -3.22 -11.22 -1.46
N ASP A 51 -3.24 -11.82 -0.28
CA ASP A 51 -2.62 -13.12 -0.02
C ASP A 51 -3.58 -14.29 -0.27
N MET A 52 -3.09 -15.53 -0.13
CA MET A 52 -3.87 -16.74 -0.41
C MET A 52 -5.05 -16.96 0.55
N TYR A 53 -5.07 -16.26 1.69
CA TYR A 53 -6.14 -16.36 2.69
C TYR A 53 -7.23 -15.30 2.47
N GLY A 54 -6.98 -14.33 1.58
CA GLY A 54 -7.90 -13.24 1.26
C GLY A 54 -7.66 -11.97 2.08
N ASP A 55 -6.62 -11.95 2.93
CA ASP A 55 -6.15 -10.71 3.56
C ASP A 55 -5.53 -9.80 2.51
N TYR A 56 -5.56 -8.48 2.74
CA TYR A 56 -5.12 -7.51 1.73
C TYR A 56 -4.46 -6.25 2.27
N VAL A 57 -3.59 -5.68 1.43
CA VAL A 57 -3.08 -4.31 1.53
C VAL A 57 -3.76 -3.46 0.47
N GLY A 58 -4.40 -2.36 0.87
CA GLY A 58 -5.12 -1.47 -0.02
C GLY A 58 -4.52 -0.07 -0.09
N VAL A 59 -4.33 0.44 -1.30
CA VAL A 59 -3.82 1.78 -1.59
C VAL A 59 -4.83 2.49 -2.48
N SER A 60 -5.39 3.59 -2.00
CA SER A 60 -6.46 4.34 -2.70
C SER A 60 -5.95 5.24 -3.82
N ASN A 61 -4.72 5.73 -3.73
CA ASN A 61 -4.04 6.48 -4.77
C ASN A 61 -2.56 6.08 -4.76
N ILE A 62 -2.13 5.30 -5.75
CA ILE A 62 -0.77 4.74 -5.78
C ILE A 62 0.30 5.78 -6.12
N GLU A 63 -0.05 6.83 -6.87
CA GLU A 63 0.85 7.95 -7.16
C GLU A 63 1.18 8.70 -5.88
N ALA A 64 0.15 9.11 -5.13
CA ALA A 64 0.32 9.81 -3.86
C ALA A 64 0.98 8.95 -2.77
N TRP A 65 0.84 7.62 -2.86
CA TRP A 65 1.42 6.70 -1.89
C TRP A 65 2.94 6.54 -2.05
N GLY A 66 3.45 6.53 -3.27
CA GLY A 66 4.85 6.20 -3.49
C GLY A 66 5.36 6.37 -4.91
N GLY A 67 4.83 7.29 -5.70
CA GLY A 67 5.39 7.62 -7.02
C GLY A 67 6.87 7.98 -6.91
N LEU A 68 7.72 7.29 -7.69
CA LEU A 68 9.18 7.43 -7.63
C LEU A 68 9.81 8.16 -8.83
N LEU A 69 8.99 8.61 -9.78
CA LEU A 69 9.48 9.34 -10.94
C LEU A 69 9.67 10.83 -10.63
N GLU A 70 10.32 11.54 -11.53
CA GLU A 70 10.68 12.94 -11.34
C GLU A 70 9.48 13.83 -11.00
N PRO A 71 9.70 14.96 -10.28
CA PRO A 71 8.64 15.91 -10.00
C PRO A 71 7.94 16.39 -11.28
N GLY A 72 6.62 16.29 -11.30
CA GLY A 72 5.80 16.65 -12.46
C GLY A 72 5.72 15.59 -13.56
N HIS A 73 6.23 14.38 -13.32
CA HIS A 73 5.98 13.23 -14.19
C HIS A 73 4.47 12.95 -14.27
N ASP A 74 4.01 12.65 -15.48
CA ASP A 74 2.62 12.32 -15.77
C ASP A 74 2.46 10.79 -15.79
N TYR A 75 1.87 10.27 -14.71
CA TYR A 75 1.76 8.83 -14.46
C TYR A 75 0.68 8.20 -15.32
N PHE A 76 0.82 6.90 -15.59
CA PHE A 76 -0.11 6.09 -16.37
C PHE A 76 -0.26 6.52 -17.83
N GLU A 77 0.71 7.27 -18.35
CA GLU A 77 0.72 7.68 -19.75
C GLU A 77 1.09 6.55 -20.72
N ARG A 78 0.54 6.63 -21.93
CA ARG A 78 0.65 5.57 -22.94
C ARG A 78 2.11 5.17 -23.20
N GLY A 79 2.42 3.89 -22.98
CA GLY A 79 3.73 3.31 -23.23
C GLY A 79 4.76 3.53 -22.11
N ASN A 80 4.42 4.31 -21.09
CA ASN A 80 5.30 4.56 -19.95
C ASN A 80 5.46 3.32 -19.07
N LEU A 81 6.61 3.28 -18.39
CA LEU A 81 6.87 2.39 -17.27
C LEU A 81 6.95 3.24 -16.02
N ASP A 82 5.95 3.10 -15.17
CA ASP A 82 5.84 3.81 -13.91
C ASP A 82 6.24 2.91 -12.75
N ILE A 83 6.89 3.50 -11.75
CA ILE A 83 7.37 2.77 -10.57
C ILE A 83 6.82 3.44 -9.32
N PHE A 84 6.20 2.63 -8.47
CA PHE A 84 5.67 3.05 -7.19
C PHE A 84 6.29 2.20 -6.09
N SER A 85 6.68 2.81 -4.97
CA SER A 85 7.16 2.06 -3.80
C SER A 85 6.68 2.70 -2.52
N GLY A 86 5.99 1.93 -1.68
CA GLY A 86 5.47 2.40 -0.41
C GLY A 86 5.52 1.34 0.68
N ARG A 87 5.37 1.80 1.93
CA ARG A 87 5.27 0.94 3.11
C ARG A 87 3.82 0.68 3.47
N ALA A 88 3.55 -0.54 3.92
CA ALA A 88 2.27 -0.98 4.48
C ALA A 88 2.50 -2.23 5.33
N PRO A 89 1.53 -2.66 6.16
CA PRO A 89 1.64 -3.90 6.91
C PRO A 89 2.00 -5.09 6.01
N CYS A 90 2.88 -5.95 6.51
CA CYS A 90 3.20 -7.20 5.81
C CYS A 90 1.98 -8.11 5.71
N LEU A 91 1.72 -8.64 4.52
CA LEU A 91 0.80 -9.77 4.35
C LEU A 91 1.38 -11.02 5.02
N SER A 92 0.50 -11.86 5.56
CA SER A 92 0.88 -13.09 6.27
C SER A 92 1.44 -14.18 5.35
N SER A 93 1.18 -14.05 4.05
CA SER A 93 1.60 -14.92 2.96
C SER A 93 1.96 -14.08 1.73
N PRO A 94 2.77 -14.60 0.78
CA PRO A 94 3.03 -13.92 -0.48
C PRO A 94 1.75 -13.48 -1.21
N VAL A 95 1.86 -12.36 -1.94
CA VAL A 95 0.80 -11.85 -2.81
C VAL A 95 0.44 -12.91 -3.86
N CYS A 96 -0.84 -13.23 -3.98
CA CYS A 96 -1.35 -14.16 -4.98
C CYS A 96 -2.44 -13.57 -5.90
N ALA A 97 -2.98 -12.40 -5.57
CA ALA A 97 -3.93 -11.69 -6.42
C ALA A 97 -3.78 -10.17 -6.31
N LEU A 98 -4.19 -9.47 -7.36
CA LEU A 98 -4.17 -8.01 -7.47
C LEU A 98 -5.51 -7.53 -8.03
N ASN A 99 -6.07 -6.51 -7.40
CA ASN A 99 -7.16 -5.73 -7.95
C ASN A 99 -6.64 -4.33 -8.27
N LEU A 100 -6.79 -3.92 -9.53
CA LEU A 100 -6.46 -2.59 -10.02
C LEU A 100 -7.75 -1.89 -10.41
N THR A 101 -8.01 -0.72 -9.82
CA THR A 101 -9.25 0.02 -10.05
C THR A 101 -8.92 1.46 -10.43
N SER A 102 -9.45 1.90 -11.57
CA SER A 102 -9.57 3.31 -11.93
C SER A 102 -10.87 3.86 -11.37
N ASP A 103 -10.84 5.07 -10.84
CA ASP A 103 -12.03 5.80 -10.42
C ASP A 103 -12.80 6.46 -11.58
N GLY A 104 -12.27 6.39 -12.80
CA GLY A 104 -12.89 6.94 -14.01
C GLY A 104 -12.82 8.47 -14.11
N SER A 105 -11.99 9.14 -13.31
CA SER A 105 -11.74 10.58 -13.40
C SER A 105 -10.62 10.91 -14.42
N GLY A 106 -10.31 12.20 -14.62
CA GLY A 106 -9.14 12.64 -15.40
C GLY A 106 -9.41 12.92 -16.87
N SER A 107 -8.42 12.73 -17.75
CA SER A 107 -8.54 12.47 -19.21
C SER A 107 -8.25 10.99 -19.51
N GLY A 108 -8.49 10.52 -20.74
CA GLY A 108 -8.04 9.19 -21.19
C GLY A 108 -8.80 7.95 -20.68
N HIS A 109 -9.85 8.11 -19.88
CA HIS A 109 -10.62 7.01 -19.25
C HIS A 109 -11.67 6.36 -20.19
N GLY A 110 -11.42 6.36 -21.52
CA GLY A 110 -12.30 5.78 -22.56
C GLY A 110 -12.02 6.20 -24.01
#